data_AF-H8K2J1-F1
#
_entry.id   AF-H8K2J1-F1
#
_cell.length_a   1.000
_cell.length_b   1.000
_cell.length_c   1.000
_cell.angle_alpha   90.00
_cell.angle_beta   90.00
_cell.angle_gamma   90.00
#
_symmetry.space_group_name_H-M   'P 1'
#
loop_
_entity.id
_entity.type
_entity.pdbx_description
1 polymer ?
#
loop_
_entity_poly.entity_id
_entity_poly.type
_entity_poly.pdbx_seq_one_letter_code
_entity_poly.pdbx_strand_id
1 'polypeptide(L)'
;MPNDLYYFYESDLNKGSWTGFVNSLPHHLQEMFKNSMGEGVVGKGPANVLQGYRGPHNNGTSGDSGYLGASNGLQEVRYWWGASKHMNWVPISGWIAYGTCRAIGDTNWHSLYFDSKTGECLSHNKNQATEKLNNKGWQLFQEGKYSEAAEYFNNAYQACSSGYQNEQTFKNNIDKAKAELDAINLNSQGDNLFNQGKYHEAHSKYQEAYDKSQVSTQYNKYSTNRDKAKAELDAINLNSQGDNLFNQGRYHEAHSKYQKAYDKSQVSTQYNKYSTNRDKAKTELDAINLNSQGDNLFNQGRYHEAHSKYQEAYDKSQVNTQYNKYSTNRDKAKAELNAIGLKELGDIEFNAGRYDSAKVKYQEAYDKSQITKEKNKYAVNQEKAQTIINKLLKLETLWDNAWKAENDTEDDRSEEAGGFLQEVLRESKDGLKIVPNDSKFKQYEILVSLKMEGNALFNEGLESQQDGLELLQEAHKLKQQQKYDLANVKFYEAKEKFSNAKEKFEIGSNEDQRFVSCVEFVQKQLHEVMASLEITEQHTLASGLSNLDINISNISYLETDSLETNIVGDHNNYHAQM
;
A
#
# COMPACT_ATOMS: atom_id res chain seq x y z
N MET A 1 83.56 -10.05 15.14
CA MET A 1 83.15 -11.28 14.41
C MET A 1 84.29 -11.63 13.47
N PRO A 2 84.65 -12.91 13.29
CA PRO A 2 85.83 -13.27 12.51
C PRO A 2 85.59 -12.89 11.05
N ASN A 3 86.39 -11.96 10.54
CA ASN A 3 86.49 -11.72 9.12
C ASN A 3 87.17 -12.95 8.53
N ASP A 4 86.45 -13.75 7.73
CA ASP A 4 87.07 -14.80 6.94
C ASP A 4 87.93 -14.15 5.85
N LEU A 5 89.17 -13.78 6.23
CA LEU A 5 90.21 -13.39 5.30
C LEU A 5 90.77 -14.66 4.65
N TYR A 6 90.58 -14.77 3.35
CA TYR A 6 91.23 -15.79 2.56
C TYR A 6 92.41 -15.17 1.81
N TYR A 7 93.54 -15.87 1.79
CA TYR A 7 94.81 -15.44 1.19
C TYR A 7 95.16 -16.36 0.03
N PHE A 8 95.54 -15.83 -1.14
CA PHE A 8 95.98 -16.65 -2.28
C PHE A 8 97.22 -16.08 -2.97
N TYR A 9 98.03 -16.97 -3.53
CA TYR A 9 99.33 -16.69 -4.14
C TYR A 9 99.30 -16.90 -5.66
N GLU A 10 100.14 -16.18 -6.40
CA GLU A 10 100.22 -16.23 -7.87
C GLU A 10 100.62 -17.63 -8.41
N SER A 11 101.22 -18.48 -7.57
CA SER A 11 101.49 -19.89 -7.88
C SER A 11 100.24 -20.72 -8.14
N ASP A 12 99.07 -20.27 -7.69
CA ASP A 12 97.80 -20.98 -7.81
C ASP A 12 97.06 -20.65 -9.12
N LEU A 13 97.44 -19.58 -9.82
CA LEU A 13 96.83 -19.17 -11.10
C LEU A 13 97.56 -19.75 -12.33
N ASN A 14 98.83 -20.13 -12.18
CA ASN A 14 99.67 -20.63 -13.29
C ASN A 14 99.61 -22.15 -13.50
N LYS A 15 98.77 -22.87 -12.75
CA LYS A 15 98.45 -24.29 -13.00
C LYS A 15 96.94 -24.40 -13.09
N GLY A 16 96.41 -24.73 -14.28
CA GLY A 16 94.97 -24.79 -14.56
C GLY A 16 94.16 -25.44 -13.44
N SER A 17 92.99 -24.97 -13.07
CA SER A 17 91.96 -24.30 -13.86
C SER A 17 91.26 -23.25 -13.00
N TRP A 18 90.83 -22.15 -13.63
CA TRP A 18 89.93 -21.17 -13.01
C TRP A 18 88.65 -21.83 -12.45
N THR A 19 88.25 -22.95 -13.04
CA THR A 19 87.18 -23.84 -12.57
C THR A 19 87.47 -24.43 -11.19
N GLY A 20 88.73 -24.78 -10.90
CA GLY A 20 89.17 -25.23 -9.58
C GLY A 20 89.09 -24.11 -8.53
N PHE A 21 89.45 -22.88 -8.90
CA PHE A 21 89.29 -21.68 -8.07
C PHE A 21 87.81 -21.43 -7.72
N VAL A 22 86.93 -21.36 -8.72
CA VAL A 22 85.49 -21.17 -8.51
C VAL A 22 84.91 -22.29 -7.65
N ASN A 23 85.30 -23.55 -7.87
CA ASN A 23 84.80 -24.69 -7.11
C ASN A 23 85.39 -24.80 -5.67
N SER A 24 86.42 -24.03 -5.33
CA SER A 24 87.01 -23.98 -3.98
C SER A 24 86.38 -22.93 -3.07
N LEU A 25 85.63 -21.98 -3.64
CA LEU A 25 84.93 -20.95 -2.88
C LEU A 25 83.69 -21.53 -2.18
N PRO A 26 83.20 -20.93 -1.08
CA PRO A 26 81.86 -21.23 -0.56
C PRO A 26 80.78 -21.14 -1.65
N HIS A 27 79.80 -22.04 -1.66
CA HIS A 27 78.80 -22.21 -2.74
C HIS A 27 78.19 -20.89 -3.26
N HIS A 28 77.86 -19.96 -2.35
CA HIS A 28 77.30 -18.65 -2.70
C HIS A 28 78.24 -17.74 -3.52
N LEU A 29 79.56 -17.83 -3.29
CA LEU A 29 80.56 -17.11 -4.08
C LEU A 29 80.83 -17.81 -5.42
N GLN A 30 80.69 -19.15 -5.47
CA GLN A 30 80.83 -19.90 -6.73
C GLN A 30 79.76 -19.47 -7.75
N GLU A 31 78.51 -19.33 -7.29
CA GLU A 31 77.41 -18.87 -8.15
C GLU A 31 77.57 -17.41 -8.58
N MET A 32 78.12 -16.57 -7.70
CA MET A 32 78.42 -15.16 -8.01
C MET A 32 79.37 -15.02 -9.21
N PHE A 33 80.42 -15.85 -9.27
CA PHE A 33 81.37 -15.87 -10.39
C PHE A 33 80.83 -16.58 -11.64
N LYS A 34 79.89 -17.53 -11.51
CA LYS A 34 79.24 -18.17 -12.67
C LYS A 34 78.23 -17.24 -13.34
N ASN A 35 77.45 -16.49 -12.56
CA ASN A 35 76.42 -15.58 -13.07
C ASN A 35 76.99 -14.31 -13.72
N SER A 36 78.15 -13.82 -13.29
CA SER A 36 78.80 -12.63 -13.85
C SER A 36 79.40 -12.85 -15.25
N MET A 37 79.60 -14.11 -15.66
CA MET A 37 80.26 -14.46 -16.92
C MET A 37 79.30 -14.72 -18.09
N GLY A 38 77.98 -14.72 -17.85
CA GLY A 38 76.97 -15.11 -18.83
C GLY A 38 77.07 -16.60 -19.18
N GLU A 39 75.93 -17.26 -19.39
CA GLU A 39 75.92 -18.67 -19.79
C GLU A 39 76.65 -18.84 -21.14
N GLY A 40 77.87 -19.40 -21.12
CA GLY A 40 78.53 -19.89 -22.33
C GLY A 40 80.04 -19.71 -22.47
N VAL A 41 80.76 -19.03 -21.58
CA VAL A 41 82.22 -18.81 -21.79
C VAL A 41 83.07 -19.55 -20.75
N VAL A 42 83.34 -20.82 -21.04
CA VAL A 42 84.33 -21.62 -20.32
C VAL A 42 85.70 -21.35 -20.94
N GLY A 43 86.63 -20.76 -20.18
CA GLY A 43 88.07 -20.82 -20.51
C GLY A 43 88.84 -19.51 -20.72
N LYS A 44 88.32 -18.33 -20.35
CA LYS A 44 89.12 -17.10 -20.29
C LYS A 44 89.02 -16.49 -18.88
N GLY A 45 90.12 -16.57 -18.14
CA GLY A 45 90.30 -15.90 -16.84
C GLY A 45 90.36 -14.36 -16.97
N PRO A 46 91.00 -13.63 -16.03
CA PRO A 46 90.83 -12.18 -15.79
C PRO A 46 91.27 -11.24 -16.93
N ALA A 47 91.54 -11.76 -18.13
CA ALA A 47 91.86 -11.01 -19.33
C ALA A 47 90.75 -10.01 -19.75
N ASN A 48 89.47 -10.27 -19.44
CA ASN A 48 88.39 -9.33 -19.77
C ASN A 48 88.07 -8.33 -18.65
N VAL A 49 88.44 -8.61 -17.39
CA VAL A 49 88.27 -7.67 -16.27
C VAL A 49 89.33 -6.55 -16.31
N LEU A 50 90.47 -6.80 -16.97
CA LEU A 50 91.58 -5.84 -17.09
C LEU A 50 91.70 -5.15 -18.46
N GLN A 51 90.86 -5.48 -19.45
CA GLN A 51 90.97 -4.92 -20.82
C GLN A 51 90.58 -3.44 -20.94
N GLY A 52 90.06 -2.82 -19.88
CA GLY A 52 89.71 -1.40 -19.86
C GLY A 52 90.82 -0.44 -19.41
N TYR A 53 91.97 -0.92 -18.94
CA TYR A 53 92.99 -0.05 -18.33
C TYR A 53 94.00 0.47 -19.36
N ARG A 54 93.82 1.71 -19.86
CA ARG A 54 94.93 2.52 -20.39
C ARG A 54 95.49 3.33 -19.22
N GLY A 55 96.73 3.05 -18.82
CA GLY A 55 97.43 3.81 -17.77
C GLY A 55 97.57 5.30 -18.12
N PRO A 56 97.96 6.14 -17.14
CA PRO A 56 98.12 7.57 -17.38
C PRO A 56 99.20 7.80 -18.46
N HIS A 57 98.86 8.60 -19.48
CA HIS A 57 99.81 9.10 -20.45
C HIS A 57 100.88 9.92 -19.72
N ASN A 58 102.08 9.34 -19.55
CA ASN A 58 103.25 10.14 -19.22
C ASN A 58 103.66 10.91 -20.48
N ASN A 59 103.60 12.23 -20.40
CA ASN A 59 104.26 13.14 -21.34
C ASN A 59 105.77 12.86 -21.31
N GLY A 60 106.25 12.10 -22.28
CA GLY A 60 107.66 11.81 -22.47
C GLY A 60 107.89 11.52 -23.95
N THR A 61 108.52 12.46 -24.64
CA THR A 61 108.95 12.39 -26.03
C THR A 61 109.93 11.22 -26.25
N SER A 62 109.54 10.23 -27.06
CA SER A 62 110.31 9.70 -28.22
C SER A 62 109.86 8.28 -28.61
N GLY A 63 109.42 8.16 -29.86
CA GLY A 63 109.91 7.17 -30.83
C GLY A 63 109.85 5.67 -30.52
N ASP A 64 108.90 5.04 -31.20
CA ASP A 64 109.02 3.74 -31.87
C ASP A 64 108.61 2.42 -31.18
N SER A 65 107.92 1.68 -32.04
CA SER A 65 107.16 0.45 -31.93
C SER A 65 107.97 -0.80 -31.65
N GLY A 66 107.36 -1.77 -30.98
CA GLY A 66 107.76 -3.18 -31.08
C GLY A 66 107.48 -3.96 -29.81
N TYR A 67 106.67 -5.03 -29.94
CA TYR A 67 106.57 -6.18 -29.05
C TYR A 67 107.51 -6.21 -27.83
N LEU A 68 106.96 -6.00 -26.63
CA LEU A 68 107.64 -6.42 -25.40
C LEU A 68 107.30 -7.89 -25.13
N GLY A 69 108.24 -8.75 -25.50
CA GLY A 69 108.31 -10.14 -25.09
C GLY A 69 108.47 -10.29 -23.59
N ALA A 70 108.05 -11.44 -23.07
CA ALA A 70 108.10 -11.78 -21.66
C ALA A 70 109.52 -11.74 -21.09
N SER A 71 109.76 -10.88 -20.11
CA SER A 71 110.39 -11.19 -18.81
C SER A 71 110.87 -9.91 -18.11
N ASN A 72 110.72 -9.91 -16.79
CA ASN A 72 111.26 -8.95 -15.79
C ASN A 72 110.38 -7.74 -15.49
N GLY A 73 109.60 -7.83 -14.40
CA GLY A 73 109.05 -6.65 -13.75
C GLY A 73 108.07 -6.90 -12.60
N LEU A 74 106.97 -7.61 -12.82
CA LEU A 74 106.01 -7.91 -11.74
C LEU A 74 106.51 -9.11 -10.94
N GLN A 75 106.82 -8.92 -9.64
CA GLN A 75 107.26 -10.01 -8.76
C GLN A 75 106.26 -10.44 -7.71
N GLU A 76 105.15 -9.73 -7.53
CA GLU A 76 104.07 -10.20 -6.66
C GLU A 76 102.79 -9.44 -7.02
N VAL A 77 101.63 -10.09 -7.14
CA VAL A 77 100.32 -9.40 -7.07
C VAL A 77 99.49 -10.09 -5.99
N ARG A 78 99.43 -9.52 -4.79
CA ARG A 78 98.59 -10.07 -3.70
C ARG A 78 97.18 -9.51 -3.84
N TYR A 79 96.15 -10.33 -3.92
CA TYR A 79 94.75 -9.87 -3.85
C TYR A 79 94.15 -10.21 -2.48
N TRP A 80 93.37 -9.28 -1.93
CA TRP A 80 92.63 -9.42 -0.69
C TRP A 80 91.15 -9.28 -1.01
N TRP A 81 90.34 -10.17 -0.45
CA TRP A 81 88.89 -10.06 -0.48
C TRP A 81 88.33 -10.14 0.93
N GLY A 82 87.33 -9.30 1.19
CA GLY A 82 86.46 -9.41 2.33
C GLY A 82 85.03 -9.54 1.82
N ALA A 83 84.48 -10.75 1.83
CA ALA A 83 83.07 -10.97 1.56
C ALA A 83 82.33 -11.02 2.91
N SER A 84 81.58 -9.96 3.23
CA SER A 84 80.62 -10.01 4.32
C SER A 84 79.34 -10.65 3.79
N LYS A 85 78.81 -11.68 4.47
CA LYS A 85 77.56 -12.40 4.12
C LYS A 85 76.31 -11.50 3.99
N HIS A 86 76.42 -10.21 4.31
CA HIS A 86 75.32 -9.25 4.32
C HIS A 86 75.51 -8.05 3.38
N MET A 87 76.49 -8.09 2.47
CA MET A 87 76.83 -6.95 1.61
C MET A 87 76.80 -7.34 0.14
N ASN A 88 76.07 -6.58 -0.68
CA ASN A 88 75.98 -6.85 -2.11
C ASN A 88 77.18 -6.33 -2.93
N TRP A 89 78.38 -6.33 -2.35
CA TRP A 89 79.58 -5.95 -3.07
C TRP A 89 80.85 -6.59 -2.50
N VAL A 90 81.86 -6.72 -3.35
CA VAL A 90 83.16 -7.32 -3.00
C VAL A 90 84.28 -6.32 -3.33
N PRO A 91 85.08 -5.87 -2.34
CA PRO A 91 86.35 -5.19 -2.61
C PRO A 91 87.38 -6.22 -3.07
N ILE A 92 88.04 -5.94 -4.18
CA ILE A 92 89.32 -6.58 -4.52
C ILE A 92 90.41 -5.52 -4.35
N SER A 93 91.27 -5.68 -3.36
CA SER A 93 92.48 -4.85 -3.18
C SER A 93 93.73 -5.67 -3.44
N GLY A 94 94.79 -5.06 -3.97
CA GLY A 94 96.03 -5.81 -4.13
C GLY A 94 97.35 -5.03 -4.13
N TRP A 95 98.45 -5.76 -3.91
CA TRP A 95 99.82 -5.22 -3.75
C TRP A 95 100.74 -5.73 -4.85
N ILE A 96 101.55 -4.83 -5.44
CA ILE A 96 102.60 -5.19 -6.39
C ILE A 96 103.95 -4.62 -5.98
N ALA A 97 104.93 -5.49 -5.73
CA ALA A 97 106.31 -5.09 -5.43
C ALA A 97 107.15 -5.08 -6.73
N TYR A 98 107.73 -3.92 -7.05
CA TYR A 98 108.78 -3.80 -8.06
C TYR A 98 110.11 -3.51 -7.36
N GLY A 99 111.10 -4.39 -7.53
CA GLY A 99 112.43 -4.21 -6.96
C GLY A 99 113.48 -3.92 -8.02
N THR A 100 113.93 -2.66 -8.11
CA THR A 100 115.36 -2.32 -8.28
C THR A 100 115.64 -0.87 -7.84
N CYS A 101 116.57 -0.72 -6.88
CA CYS A 101 117.34 0.48 -6.49
C CYS A 101 116.62 1.75 -5.98
N ARG A 102 116.77 2.01 -4.66
CA ARG A 102 116.67 3.30 -3.92
C ARG A 102 115.61 4.31 -4.41
N ALA A 103 114.34 3.96 -4.23
CA ALA A 103 113.26 4.85 -3.78
C ALA A 103 111.99 4.00 -3.76
N ILE A 104 111.43 3.73 -2.57
CA ILE A 104 110.10 3.12 -2.48
C ILE A 104 109.12 4.23 -2.82
N GLY A 105 108.65 4.25 -4.06
CA GLY A 105 107.54 5.09 -4.49
C GLY A 105 106.25 4.30 -4.38
N ASP A 106 105.47 4.57 -3.33
CA ASP A 106 104.15 3.96 -3.14
C ASP A 106 103.19 4.42 -4.25
N THR A 107 102.88 3.56 -5.20
CA THR A 107 101.76 3.80 -6.12
C THR A 107 100.50 3.16 -5.57
N ASN A 108 99.63 3.98 -4.99
CA ASN A 108 98.27 3.62 -4.56
C ASN A 108 97.46 3.08 -5.75
N TRP A 109 97.02 1.81 -5.68
CA TRP A 109 96.08 1.25 -6.64
C TRP A 109 94.71 0.93 -6.04
N HIS A 110 93.74 1.08 -6.93
CA HIS A 110 92.34 1.34 -6.71
C HIS A 110 91.55 0.05 -6.47
N SER A 111 90.82 -0.05 -5.36
CA SER A 111 89.93 -1.17 -5.08
C SER A 111 88.86 -1.33 -6.18
N LEU A 112 88.66 -2.55 -6.69
CA LEU A 112 87.55 -2.88 -7.58
C LEU A 112 86.30 -3.24 -6.77
N TYR A 113 85.14 -2.73 -7.18
CA TYR A 113 83.84 -2.94 -6.52
C TYR A 113 82.86 -3.56 -7.52
N PHE A 114 82.20 -4.66 -7.14
CA PHE A 114 81.19 -5.38 -7.95
C PHE A 114 79.83 -5.42 -7.25
N ASP A 115 78.73 -5.55 -7.98
CA ASP A 115 77.41 -5.91 -7.43
C ASP A 115 77.38 -7.44 -7.23
N SER A 116 77.11 -7.93 -6.03
CA SER A 116 77.08 -9.37 -5.74
C SER A 116 75.89 -10.08 -6.38
N LYS A 117 74.78 -9.38 -6.66
CA LYS A 117 73.58 -9.99 -7.24
C LYS A 117 73.72 -10.20 -8.74
N THR A 118 74.32 -9.23 -9.42
CA THR A 118 74.42 -9.21 -10.89
C THR A 118 75.80 -9.54 -11.40
N GLY A 119 76.84 -9.43 -10.56
CA GLY A 119 78.23 -9.57 -10.96
C GLY A 119 78.80 -8.36 -11.71
N GLU A 120 78.02 -7.29 -11.88
CA GLU A 120 78.42 -6.11 -12.64
C GLU A 120 79.54 -5.33 -11.94
N CYS A 121 80.56 -4.89 -12.69
CA CYS A 121 81.60 -3.99 -12.17
C CYS A 121 81.01 -2.59 -11.90
N LEU A 122 80.94 -2.22 -10.62
CA LEU A 122 80.38 -0.96 -10.18
C LEU A 122 81.39 0.19 -10.39
N SER A 123 82.57 0.13 -9.80
CA SER A 123 83.63 1.13 -10.06
C SER A 123 84.98 0.67 -9.52
N HIS A 124 86.04 1.39 -9.88
CA HIS A 124 87.37 1.34 -9.26
C HIS A 124 87.48 2.33 -8.08
N ASN A 125 86.42 3.09 -7.78
CA ASN A 125 86.36 4.03 -6.68
C ASN A 125 85.18 3.68 -5.77
N LYS A 126 85.44 3.55 -4.47
CA LYS A 126 84.46 3.18 -3.43
C LYS A 126 83.20 4.03 -3.50
N ASN A 127 83.38 5.35 -3.55
CA ASN A 127 82.28 6.31 -3.51
C ASN A 127 81.49 6.33 -4.83
N GLN A 128 82.13 6.10 -5.96
CA GLN A 128 81.43 5.92 -7.24
C GLN A 128 80.64 4.61 -7.29
N ALA A 129 81.16 3.54 -6.68
CA ALA A 129 80.46 2.27 -6.59
C ALA A 129 79.20 2.38 -5.71
N THR A 130 79.27 3.10 -4.59
CA THR A 130 78.10 3.36 -3.75
C THR A 130 77.05 4.23 -4.44
N GLU A 131 77.47 5.19 -5.26
CA GLU A 131 76.54 5.96 -6.10
C GLU A 131 75.82 5.09 -7.12
N LYS A 132 76.52 4.17 -7.79
CA LYS A 132 75.86 3.22 -8.71
C LYS A 132 74.85 2.32 -8.00
N LEU A 133 75.19 1.80 -6.82
CA LEU A 133 74.26 1.01 -5.99
C LEU A 133 73.02 1.84 -5.61
N ASN A 134 73.22 3.08 -5.18
CA ASN A 134 72.13 3.98 -4.86
C ASN A 134 71.26 4.30 -6.09
N ASN A 135 71.86 4.55 -7.24
CA ASN A 135 71.12 4.82 -8.48
C ASN A 135 70.30 3.60 -8.92
N LYS A 136 70.84 2.38 -8.75
CA LYS A 136 70.10 1.14 -8.98
C LYS A 136 68.92 1.00 -8.02
N GLY A 137 69.14 1.30 -6.73
CA GLY A 137 68.07 1.36 -5.75
C GLY A 137 66.97 2.36 -6.15
N TRP A 138 67.34 3.52 -6.68
CA TRP A 138 66.38 4.52 -7.16
C TRP A 138 65.59 4.04 -8.38
N GLN A 139 66.24 3.36 -9.33
CA GLN A 139 65.56 2.74 -10.45
C GLN A 139 64.49 1.73 -9.96
N LEU A 140 64.87 0.82 -9.07
CA LEU A 140 63.96 -0.17 -8.49
C LEU A 140 62.82 0.48 -7.70
N PHE A 141 63.10 1.59 -7.01
CA PHE A 141 62.09 2.37 -6.29
C PHE A 141 61.05 2.97 -7.25
N GLN A 142 61.49 3.52 -8.39
CA GLN A 142 60.58 4.03 -9.42
C GLN A 142 59.79 2.91 -10.12
N GLU A 143 60.36 1.71 -10.24
CA GLU A 143 59.68 0.49 -10.72
C GLU A 143 58.67 -0.08 -9.70
N GLY A 144 58.61 0.46 -8.47
CA GLY A 144 57.74 -0.03 -7.40
C GLY A 144 58.28 -1.24 -6.63
N LYS A 145 59.53 -1.64 -6.85
CA LYS A 145 60.19 -2.75 -6.15
C LYS A 145 60.86 -2.27 -4.86
N TYR A 146 60.05 -1.77 -3.93
CA TYR A 146 60.54 -1.05 -2.74
C TYR A 146 61.41 -1.89 -1.80
N SER A 147 61.13 -3.21 -1.68
CA SER A 147 61.95 -4.13 -0.88
C SER A 147 63.36 -4.25 -1.44
N GLU A 148 63.49 -4.49 -2.74
CA GLU A 148 64.79 -4.58 -3.42
C GLU A 148 65.52 -3.23 -3.40
N ALA A 149 64.78 -2.13 -3.60
CA ALA A 149 65.34 -0.78 -3.52
C ALA A 149 65.93 -0.48 -2.14
N ALA A 150 65.22 -0.83 -1.05
CA ALA A 150 65.70 -0.65 0.32
C ALA A 150 67.01 -1.41 0.58
N GLU A 151 67.14 -2.63 0.04
CA GLU A 151 68.39 -3.40 0.11
C GLU A 151 69.53 -2.68 -0.62
N TYR A 152 69.32 -2.22 -1.85
CA TYR A 152 70.34 -1.50 -2.63
C TYR A 152 70.77 -0.19 -1.96
N PHE A 153 69.83 0.58 -1.40
CA PHE A 153 70.17 1.79 -0.62
C PHE A 153 70.95 1.47 0.66
N ASN A 154 70.57 0.41 1.39
CA ASN A 154 71.30 -0.06 2.56
C ASN A 154 72.74 -0.42 2.19
N ASN A 155 72.94 -1.14 1.10
CA ASN A 155 74.28 -1.49 0.62
C ASN A 155 75.10 -0.24 0.28
N ALA A 156 74.52 0.74 -0.42
CA ALA A 156 75.19 2.00 -0.73
C ALA A 156 75.62 2.77 0.54
N TYR A 157 74.75 2.82 1.55
CA TYR A 157 75.03 3.47 2.83
C TYR A 157 76.13 2.74 3.62
N GLN A 158 76.02 1.42 3.81
CA GLN A 158 77.01 0.63 4.54
C GLN A 158 78.38 0.63 3.87
N ALA A 159 78.40 0.74 2.55
CA ALA A 159 79.62 0.78 1.76
C ALA A 159 80.26 2.17 1.66
N CYS A 160 79.56 3.24 2.03
CA CYS A 160 80.10 4.59 1.83
C CYS A 160 81.24 4.88 2.81
N SER A 161 82.12 5.83 2.45
CA SER A 161 83.16 6.28 3.38
C SER A 161 82.55 7.21 4.42
N SER A 162 82.97 7.10 5.68
CA SER A 162 82.49 8.01 6.74
C SER A 162 82.78 9.47 6.37
N GLY A 163 81.76 10.33 6.45
CA GLY A 163 81.88 11.74 6.05
C GLY A 163 81.79 11.98 4.54
N TYR A 164 81.36 10.98 3.76
CA TYR A 164 81.10 11.18 2.33
C TYR A 164 79.91 12.12 2.11
N GLN A 165 80.06 13.08 1.20
CA GLN A 165 79.05 14.12 0.95
C GLN A 165 77.63 13.59 0.69
N ASN A 166 77.49 12.40 0.08
CA ASN A 166 76.20 11.79 -0.24
C ASN A 166 75.71 10.75 0.78
N GLU A 167 76.45 10.53 1.88
CA GLU A 167 76.09 9.57 2.93
C GLU A 167 74.65 9.80 3.44
N GLN A 168 74.30 11.06 3.70
CA GLN A 168 72.95 11.43 4.16
C GLN A 168 71.88 11.14 3.09
N THR A 169 72.19 11.33 1.81
CA THR A 169 71.28 11.01 0.70
C THR A 169 70.95 9.52 0.66
N PHE A 170 71.94 8.66 0.86
CA PHE A 170 71.73 7.21 0.90
C PHE A 170 70.82 6.82 2.08
N LYS A 171 71.07 7.39 3.26
CA LYS A 171 70.22 7.20 4.43
C LYS A 171 68.78 7.64 4.18
N ASN A 172 68.60 8.83 3.61
CA ASN A 172 67.27 9.34 3.24
C ASN A 172 66.55 8.42 2.26
N ASN A 173 67.27 7.79 1.32
CA ASN A 173 66.68 6.86 0.36
C ASN A 173 66.27 5.52 0.99
N ILE A 174 67.03 5.02 1.97
CA ILE A 174 66.61 3.88 2.81
C ILE A 174 65.30 4.20 3.51
N ASP A 175 65.23 5.37 4.15
CA ASP A 175 64.05 5.79 4.91
C ASP A 175 62.82 5.92 4.00
N LYS A 176 62.99 6.46 2.78
CA LYS A 176 61.93 6.50 1.74
C LYS A 176 61.43 5.11 1.36
N ALA A 177 62.34 4.17 1.09
CA ALA A 177 61.96 2.81 0.69
C ALA A 177 61.24 2.06 1.81
N LYS A 178 61.70 2.21 3.06
CA LYS A 178 61.03 1.64 4.24
C LYS A 178 59.66 2.26 4.49
N ALA A 179 59.52 3.58 4.37
CA ALA A 179 58.24 4.26 4.53
C ALA A 179 57.20 3.77 3.52
N GLU A 180 57.61 3.49 2.27
CA GLU A 180 56.70 2.97 1.25
C GLU A 180 56.31 1.50 1.50
N LEU A 181 57.24 0.66 1.97
CA LEU A 181 56.91 -0.71 2.40
C LEU A 181 55.89 -0.72 3.55
N ASP A 182 56.08 0.13 4.55
CA ASP A 182 55.12 0.32 5.64
C ASP A 182 53.74 0.73 5.11
N ALA A 183 53.69 1.69 4.17
CA ALA A 183 52.45 2.16 3.56
C ALA A 183 51.70 1.04 2.82
N ILE A 184 52.41 0.21 2.05
CA ILE A 184 51.81 -0.96 1.38
C ILE A 184 51.22 -1.94 2.40
N ASN A 185 51.94 -2.19 3.49
CA ASN A 185 51.50 -3.10 4.53
C ASN A 185 50.25 -2.58 5.24
N LEU A 186 50.22 -1.28 5.55
CA LEU A 186 49.06 -0.59 6.12
C LEU A 186 47.86 -0.63 5.18
N ASN A 187 48.05 -0.36 3.88
CA ASN A 187 46.98 -0.47 2.90
C ASN A 187 46.42 -1.90 2.84
N SER A 188 47.29 -2.91 2.88
CA SER A 188 46.86 -4.32 2.85
C SER A 188 46.07 -4.71 4.11
N GLN A 189 46.46 -4.18 5.28
CA GLN A 189 45.66 -4.31 6.50
C GLN A 189 44.30 -3.61 6.37
N GLY A 190 44.28 -2.43 5.76
CA GLY A 190 43.05 -1.71 5.41
C GLY A 190 42.12 -2.54 4.53
N ASP A 191 42.65 -3.18 3.47
CA ASP A 191 41.88 -4.06 2.58
C ASP A 191 41.25 -5.24 3.35
N ASN A 192 42.01 -5.87 4.25
CA ASN A 192 41.50 -6.95 5.10
C ASN A 192 40.36 -6.48 6.04
N LEU A 193 40.52 -5.31 6.66
CA LEU A 193 39.49 -4.73 7.54
C LEU A 193 38.24 -4.31 6.76
N PHE A 194 38.42 -3.74 5.56
CA PHE A 194 37.33 -3.35 4.68
C PHE A 194 36.49 -4.56 4.28
N ASN A 195 37.13 -5.67 3.91
CA ASN A 195 36.44 -6.92 3.56
C ASN A 195 35.73 -7.57 4.75
N GLN A 196 36.17 -7.29 5.99
CA GLN A 196 35.47 -7.69 7.22
C GLN A 196 34.30 -6.74 7.59
N GLY A 197 34.06 -5.67 6.81
CA GLY A 197 33.06 -4.66 7.10
C GLY A 197 33.45 -3.65 8.18
N LYS A 198 34.72 -3.63 8.60
CA LYS A 198 35.24 -2.73 9.64
C LYS A 198 35.74 -1.42 9.03
N TYR A 199 34.84 -0.68 8.41
CA TYR A 199 35.19 0.46 7.55
C TYR A 199 35.87 1.62 8.29
N HIS A 200 35.59 1.81 9.58
CA HIS A 200 36.24 2.86 10.38
C HIS A 200 37.74 2.58 10.54
N GLU A 201 38.06 1.34 10.91
CA GLU A 201 39.44 0.87 11.10
C GLU A 201 40.18 0.80 9.76
N ALA A 202 39.49 0.34 8.70
CA ALA A 202 40.03 0.35 7.35
C ALA A 202 40.38 1.77 6.87
N HIS A 203 39.47 2.74 7.06
CA HIS A 203 39.70 4.14 6.71
C HIS A 203 40.95 4.69 7.42
N SER A 204 41.08 4.45 8.73
CA SER A 204 42.27 4.86 9.49
C SER A 204 43.56 4.26 8.92
N LYS A 205 43.56 2.96 8.56
CA LYS A 205 44.72 2.30 7.96
C LYS A 205 45.08 2.84 6.58
N TYR A 206 44.09 3.13 5.72
CA TYR A 206 44.34 3.77 4.44
C TYR A 206 44.85 5.20 4.58
N GLN A 207 44.35 5.95 5.57
CA GLN A 207 44.85 7.29 5.87
C GLN A 207 46.31 7.25 6.35
N GLU A 208 46.66 6.33 7.27
CA GLU A 208 48.05 6.13 7.69
C GLU A 208 48.97 5.76 6.51
N ALA A 209 48.51 4.91 5.58
CA ALA A 209 49.25 4.56 4.37
C ALA A 209 49.45 5.78 3.44
N TYR A 210 48.39 6.58 3.25
CA TYR A 210 48.42 7.82 2.48
C TYR A 210 49.42 8.82 3.06
N ASP A 211 49.42 9.03 4.39
CA ASP A 211 50.29 10.00 5.05
C ASP A 211 51.78 9.59 5.04
N LYS A 212 52.06 8.28 5.00
CA LYS A 212 53.42 7.72 4.95
C LYS A 212 54.05 7.70 3.56
N SER A 213 53.25 7.46 2.52
CA SER A 213 53.77 7.36 1.15
C SER A 213 54.42 8.67 0.72
N GLN A 214 55.43 8.59 -0.15
CA GLN A 214 56.01 9.76 -0.82
C GLN A 214 55.98 9.59 -2.35
N VAL A 215 55.30 8.57 -2.84
CA VAL A 215 55.28 8.18 -4.27
C VAL A 215 53.93 8.52 -4.88
N SER A 216 53.91 9.48 -5.81
CA SER A 216 52.68 10.00 -6.44
C SER A 216 51.74 8.92 -6.99
N THR A 217 52.28 7.84 -7.58
CA THR A 217 51.47 6.75 -8.12
C THR A 217 50.77 5.91 -7.04
N GLN A 218 51.40 5.74 -5.88
CA GLN A 218 50.82 5.00 -4.75
C GLN A 218 49.81 5.84 -3.97
N TYR A 219 50.04 7.16 -3.87
CA TYR A 219 49.07 8.11 -3.31
C TYR A 219 47.67 7.95 -3.91
N ASN A 220 47.56 7.84 -5.23
CA ASN A 220 46.27 7.72 -5.90
C ASN A 220 45.53 6.44 -5.47
N LYS A 221 46.26 5.34 -5.30
CA LYS A 221 45.69 4.07 -4.83
C LYS A 221 45.19 4.19 -3.39
N TYR A 222 46.04 4.68 -2.48
CA TYR A 222 45.69 4.81 -1.07
C TYR A 222 44.54 5.82 -0.86
N SER A 223 44.56 6.94 -1.59
CA SER A 223 43.46 7.92 -1.60
C SER A 223 42.16 7.26 -2.05
N THR A 224 42.17 6.53 -3.17
CA THR A 224 40.98 5.84 -3.67
C THR A 224 40.41 4.87 -2.65
N ASN A 225 41.26 4.07 -1.99
CA ASN A 225 40.84 3.12 -0.96
C ASN A 225 40.30 3.81 0.29
N ARG A 226 40.97 4.87 0.76
CA ARG A 226 40.48 5.72 1.86
C ARG A 226 39.10 6.28 1.53
N ASP A 227 38.94 6.86 0.35
CA ASP A 227 37.70 7.53 -0.06
C ASP A 227 36.54 6.52 -0.18
N LYS A 228 36.82 5.29 -0.63
CA LYS A 228 35.86 4.16 -0.59
C LYS A 228 35.43 3.80 0.83
N ALA A 229 36.38 3.64 1.75
CA ALA A 229 36.06 3.36 3.16
C ALA A 229 35.26 4.50 3.80
N LYS A 230 35.57 5.75 3.45
CA LYS A 230 34.83 6.93 3.91
C LYS A 230 33.40 6.95 3.37
N ALA A 231 33.21 6.65 2.08
CA ALA A 231 31.90 6.60 1.46
C ALA A 231 30.99 5.56 2.15
N GLU A 232 31.53 4.41 2.53
CA GLU A 232 30.78 3.37 3.23
C GLU A 232 30.43 3.76 4.68
N LEU A 233 31.34 4.43 5.40
CA LEU A 233 31.02 5.03 6.71
C LEU A 233 29.88 6.04 6.63
N ASP A 234 29.91 6.90 5.61
CA ASP A 234 28.86 7.88 5.39
C ASP A 234 27.52 7.21 5.05
N ALA A 235 27.54 6.12 4.27
CA ALA A 235 26.35 5.32 3.95
C ALA A 235 25.75 4.68 5.21
N ILE A 236 26.57 4.09 6.08
CA ILE A 236 26.13 3.53 7.37
C ILE A 236 25.46 4.61 8.22
N ASN A 237 26.10 5.78 8.37
CA ASN A 237 25.55 6.89 9.15
C ASN A 237 24.22 7.38 8.58
N LEU A 238 24.11 7.50 7.25
CA LEU A 238 22.85 7.86 6.58
C LEU A 238 21.76 6.81 6.82
N ASN A 239 22.09 5.53 6.76
CA ASN A 239 21.13 4.47 7.08
C ASN A 239 20.67 4.56 8.53
N SER A 240 21.57 4.77 9.50
CA SER A 240 21.19 4.95 10.91
C SER A 240 20.32 6.18 11.15
N GLN A 241 20.56 7.29 10.43
CA GLN A 241 19.66 8.44 10.45
C GLN A 241 18.29 8.09 9.88
N GLY A 242 18.25 7.28 8.80
CA GLY A 242 17.01 6.74 8.24
C GLY A 242 16.24 5.89 9.25
N ASP A 243 16.92 5.00 9.98
CA ASP A 243 16.33 4.16 11.03
C ASP A 243 15.68 5.02 12.14
N ASN A 244 16.39 6.06 12.60
CA ASN A 244 15.85 6.98 13.59
C ASN A 244 14.61 7.73 13.10
N LEU A 245 14.61 8.21 11.84
CA LEU A 245 13.46 8.89 11.24
C LEU A 245 12.28 7.93 11.03
N PHE A 246 12.55 6.70 10.61
CA PHE A 246 11.54 5.65 10.43
C PHE A 246 10.82 5.36 11.75
N ASN A 247 11.58 5.20 12.83
CA ASN A 247 11.03 4.96 14.17
C ASN A 247 10.22 6.16 14.72
N GLN A 248 10.50 7.37 14.25
CA GLN A 248 9.71 8.58 14.53
C GLN A 248 8.46 8.71 13.64
N GLY A 249 8.23 7.78 12.70
CA GLY A 249 7.13 7.86 11.73
C GLY A 249 7.36 8.84 10.57
N ARG A 250 8.59 9.36 10.41
CA ARG A 250 8.97 10.32 9.35
C ARG A 250 9.43 9.58 8.09
N TYR A 251 8.55 8.78 7.51
CA TYR A 251 8.90 7.81 6.46
C TYR A 251 9.43 8.43 5.17
N HIS A 252 8.97 9.64 4.79
CA HIS A 252 9.45 10.33 3.59
C HIS A 252 10.94 10.69 3.73
N GLU A 253 11.31 11.21 4.89
CA GLU A 253 12.68 11.60 5.19
C GLU A 253 13.56 10.37 5.40
N ALA A 254 13.04 9.33 6.06
CA ALA A 254 13.72 8.04 6.19
C ALA A 254 14.04 7.43 4.81
N HIS A 255 13.05 7.37 3.91
CA HIS A 255 13.22 6.90 2.54
C HIS A 255 14.33 7.67 1.81
N SER A 256 14.34 9.01 1.91
CA SER A 256 15.39 9.84 1.31
C SER A 256 16.78 9.51 1.87
N LYS A 257 16.90 9.26 3.17
CA LYS A 257 18.18 8.89 3.81
C LYS A 257 18.65 7.50 3.37
N TYR A 258 17.75 6.51 3.32
CA TYR A 258 18.08 5.17 2.83
C TYR A 258 18.49 5.17 1.36
N GLN A 259 17.81 5.95 0.51
CA GLN A 259 18.20 6.11 -0.89
C GLN A 259 19.61 6.70 -1.02
N LYS A 260 19.94 7.75 -0.24
CA LYS A 260 21.30 8.32 -0.23
C LYS A 260 22.36 7.35 0.27
N ALA A 261 22.03 6.49 1.24
CA ALA A 261 22.93 5.43 1.69
C ALA A 261 23.17 4.37 0.59
N TYR A 262 22.09 3.96 -0.07
CA TYR A 262 22.13 3.05 -1.23
C TYR A 262 23.01 3.62 -2.36
N ASP A 263 22.82 4.89 -2.73
CA ASP A 263 23.57 5.52 -3.83
C ASP A 263 25.07 5.72 -3.51
N LYS A 264 25.43 5.82 -2.22
CA LYS A 264 26.81 6.02 -1.77
C LYS A 264 27.60 4.74 -1.62
N SER A 265 26.95 3.66 -1.18
CA SER A 265 27.64 2.39 -0.94
C SER A 265 28.23 1.85 -2.24
N GLN A 266 29.33 1.12 -2.16
CA GLN A 266 29.90 0.38 -3.28
C GLN A 266 30.04 -1.12 -2.98
N VAL A 267 29.49 -1.57 -1.84
CA VAL A 267 29.65 -2.94 -1.32
C VAL A 267 28.32 -3.69 -1.41
N SER A 268 28.27 -4.76 -2.22
CA SER A 268 27.03 -5.50 -2.55
C SER A 268 26.24 -5.99 -1.35
N THR A 269 26.91 -6.39 -0.25
CA THR A 269 26.25 -6.86 0.96
C THR A 269 25.51 -5.74 1.71
N GLN A 270 26.04 -4.52 1.69
CA GLN A 270 25.41 -3.35 2.33
C GLN A 270 24.28 -2.79 1.46
N TYR A 271 24.41 -2.87 0.13
CA TYR A 271 23.34 -2.53 -0.81
C TYR A 271 22.01 -3.22 -0.50
N ASN A 272 22.04 -4.53 -0.23
CA ASN A 272 20.81 -5.28 0.07
C ASN A 272 20.11 -4.77 1.32
N LYS A 273 20.88 -4.41 2.36
CA LYS A 273 20.34 -3.83 3.59
C LYS A 273 19.71 -2.47 3.34
N TYR A 274 20.41 -1.56 2.67
CA TYR A 274 19.92 -0.21 2.38
C TYR A 274 18.70 -0.24 1.43
N SER A 275 18.71 -1.12 0.43
CA SER A 275 17.55 -1.35 -0.45
C SER A 275 16.35 -1.83 0.35
N THR A 276 16.52 -2.84 1.20
CA THR A 276 15.43 -3.38 2.03
C THR A 276 14.82 -2.29 2.92
N ASN A 277 15.65 -1.47 3.55
CA ASN A 277 15.19 -0.38 4.42
C ASN A 277 14.48 0.73 3.63
N ARG A 278 15.01 1.09 2.46
CA ARG A 278 14.35 2.02 1.53
C ARG A 278 12.98 1.49 1.14
N ASP A 279 12.90 0.24 0.71
CA ASP A 279 11.66 -0.36 0.19
C ASP A 279 10.60 -0.49 1.30
N LYS A 280 11.02 -0.75 2.55
CA LYS A 280 10.15 -0.67 3.74
C LYS A 280 9.59 0.74 3.95
N ALA A 281 10.44 1.77 3.94
CA ALA A 281 10.00 3.16 4.08
C ALA A 281 9.06 3.59 2.94
N LYS A 282 9.33 3.13 1.71
CA LYS A 282 8.46 3.37 0.56
C LYS A 282 7.09 2.71 0.71
N THR A 283 7.06 1.46 1.15
CA THR A 283 5.82 0.72 1.41
C THR A 283 4.92 1.44 2.41
N GLU A 284 5.51 1.98 3.48
CA GLU A 284 4.74 2.73 4.48
C GLU A 284 4.23 4.08 3.94
N LEU A 285 5.02 4.77 3.12
CA LEU A 285 4.54 5.98 2.42
C LEU A 285 3.34 5.69 1.52
N ASP A 286 3.37 4.57 0.80
CA ASP A 286 2.28 4.17 -0.08
C ASP A 286 1.02 3.85 0.74
N ALA A 287 1.16 3.20 1.90
CA ALA A 287 0.06 2.96 2.83
C ALA A 287 -0.56 4.27 3.37
N ILE A 288 0.28 5.26 3.75
CA ILE A 288 -0.19 6.58 4.18
C ILE A 288 -0.99 7.27 3.08
N ASN A 289 -0.49 7.21 1.83
CA ASN A 289 -1.15 7.83 0.69
C ASN A 289 -2.51 7.16 0.41
N LEU A 290 -2.58 5.82 0.49
CA LEU A 290 -3.82 5.07 0.36
C LEU A 290 -4.82 5.44 1.45
N ASN A 291 -4.38 5.53 2.71
CA ASN A 291 -5.25 5.99 3.80
C ASN A 291 -5.76 7.42 3.54
N SER A 292 -4.90 8.32 3.07
CA SER A 292 -5.30 9.70 2.76
C SER A 292 -6.32 9.77 1.62
N GLN A 293 -6.20 8.89 0.61
CA GLN A 293 -7.23 8.74 -0.43
C GLN A 293 -8.53 8.21 0.17
N GLY A 294 -8.46 7.24 1.09
CA GLY A 294 -9.60 6.77 1.87
C GLY A 294 -10.29 7.89 2.63
N ASP A 295 -9.55 8.76 3.31
CA ASP A 295 -10.08 9.92 4.04
C ASP A 295 -10.83 10.89 3.09
N ASN A 296 -10.27 11.16 1.91
CA ASN A 296 -10.94 11.99 0.91
C ASN A 296 -12.25 11.37 0.40
N LEU A 297 -12.25 10.07 0.11
CA LEU A 297 -13.46 9.34 -0.34
C LEU A 297 -14.51 9.27 0.77
N PHE A 298 -14.08 9.05 2.01
CA PHE A 298 -14.97 9.02 3.18
C PHE A 298 -15.67 10.36 3.37
N ASN A 299 -14.94 11.47 3.27
CA ASN A 299 -15.51 12.82 3.37
C ASN A 299 -16.46 13.16 2.21
N GLN A 300 -16.33 12.49 1.07
CA GLN A 300 -17.27 12.59 -0.07
C GLN A 300 -18.51 11.69 0.10
N GLY A 301 -18.60 10.89 1.16
CA GLY A 301 -19.67 9.92 1.37
C GLY A 301 -19.52 8.62 0.58
N ARG A 302 -18.37 8.39 -0.07
CA ARG A 302 -18.07 7.19 -0.87
C ARG A 302 -17.49 6.09 0.00
N TYR A 303 -18.28 5.63 0.97
CA TYR A 303 -17.79 4.76 2.06
C TYR A 303 -17.29 3.39 1.60
N HIS A 304 -17.86 2.83 0.52
CA HIS A 304 -17.41 1.54 -0.01
C HIS A 304 -15.98 1.65 -0.55
N GLU A 305 -15.71 2.67 -1.35
CA GLU A 305 -14.38 2.92 -1.93
C GLU A 305 -13.38 3.35 -0.86
N ALA A 306 -13.82 4.15 0.11
CA ALA A 306 -13.01 4.51 1.27
C ALA A 306 -12.59 3.26 2.07
N HIS A 307 -13.53 2.35 2.35
CA HIS A 307 -13.26 1.09 3.04
C HIS A 307 -12.22 0.25 2.29
N SER A 308 -12.35 0.11 0.96
CA SER A 308 -11.36 -0.59 0.13
C SER A 308 -9.97 0.04 0.26
N LYS A 309 -9.86 1.38 0.22
CA LYS A 309 -8.57 2.07 0.35
C LYS A 309 -7.95 1.94 1.73
N TYR A 310 -8.76 2.00 2.80
CA TYR A 310 -8.27 1.74 4.15
C TYR A 310 -7.80 0.29 4.33
N GLN A 311 -8.50 -0.67 3.72
CA GLN A 311 -8.09 -2.08 3.73
C GLN A 311 -6.75 -2.28 2.98
N GLU A 312 -6.58 -1.68 1.80
CA GLU A 312 -5.30 -1.71 1.07
C GLU A 312 -4.15 -1.10 1.88
N ALA A 313 -4.39 0.01 2.57
CA ALA A 313 -3.39 0.64 3.45
C ALA A 313 -3.02 -0.26 4.63
N TYR A 314 -4.03 -0.88 5.26
CA TYR A 314 -3.87 -1.82 6.36
C TYR A 314 -3.06 -3.05 5.95
N ASP A 315 -3.35 -3.65 4.80
CA ASP A 315 -2.65 -4.86 4.31
C ASP A 315 -1.19 -4.59 3.90
N LYS A 316 -0.88 -3.35 3.51
CA LYS A 316 0.49 -2.95 3.13
C LYS A 316 1.37 -2.60 4.32
N SER A 317 0.81 -1.97 5.35
CA SER A 317 1.61 -1.48 6.47
C SER A 317 2.19 -2.61 7.30
N GLN A 318 3.45 -2.45 7.70
CA GLN A 318 4.15 -3.39 8.60
C GLN A 318 4.43 -2.75 9.97
N VAL A 319 3.93 -1.54 10.21
CA VAL A 319 4.17 -0.77 11.44
C VAL A 319 2.91 -0.77 12.31
N ASN A 320 3.01 -1.34 13.51
CA ASN A 320 1.87 -1.56 14.40
C ASN A 320 1.07 -0.28 14.74
N THR A 321 1.75 0.86 14.90
CA THR A 321 1.08 2.14 15.20
C THR A 321 0.24 2.65 14.02
N GLN A 322 0.72 2.48 12.79
CA GLN A 322 0.01 2.86 11.58
C GLN A 322 -1.14 1.89 11.28
N TYR A 323 -0.88 0.60 11.49
CA TYR A 323 -1.89 -0.46 11.41
C TYR A 323 -3.13 -0.15 12.25
N ASN A 324 -2.96 0.26 13.52
CA ASN A 324 -4.09 0.60 14.39
C ASN A 324 -4.92 1.77 13.86
N LYS A 325 -4.26 2.78 13.29
CA LYS A 325 -4.93 3.93 12.65
C LYS A 325 -5.72 3.48 11.42
N TYR A 326 -5.13 2.69 10.54
CA TYR A 326 -5.79 2.21 9.33
C TYR A 326 -6.96 1.26 9.65
N SER A 327 -6.79 0.38 10.65
CA SER A 327 -7.87 -0.47 11.17
C SER A 327 -9.04 0.37 11.66
N THR A 328 -8.76 1.40 12.47
CA THR A 328 -9.82 2.29 12.99
C THR A 328 -10.58 2.97 11.86
N ASN A 329 -9.88 3.49 10.85
CA ASN A 329 -10.50 4.13 9.70
C ASN A 329 -11.32 3.16 8.84
N ARG A 330 -10.79 1.95 8.59
CA ARG A 330 -11.52 0.86 7.93
C ARG A 330 -12.81 0.54 8.69
N ASP A 331 -12.72 0.35 10.00
CA ASP A 331 -13.86 -0.05 10.82
C ASP A 331 -14.94 1.04 10.87
N LYS A 332 -14.55 2.32 10.85
CA LYS A 332 -15.47 3.46 10.67
C LYS A 332 -16.20 3.40 9.32
N ALA A 333 -15.48 3.23 8.22
CA ALA A 333 -16.11 3.10 6.89
C ALA A 333 -17.06 1.90 6.81
N LYS A 334 -16.68 0.77 7.43
CA LYS A 334 -17.53 -0.42 7.53
C LYS A 334 -18.79 -0.16 8.37
N ALA A 335 -18.69 0.60 9.46
CA ALA A 335 -19.84 0.97 10.27
C ALA A 335 -20.85 1.81 9.46
N GLU A 336 -20.37 2.76 8.66
CA GLU A 336 -21.23 3.58 7.79
C GLU A 336 -21.90 2.75 6.69
N LEU A 337 -21.18 1.81 6.07
CA LEU A 337 -21.77 0.88 5.10
C LEU A 337 -22.91 0.05 5.73
N ASN A 338 -22.70 -0.45 6.94
CA ASN A 338 -23.75 -1.17 7.66
C ASN A 338 -24.95 -0.28 8.00
N ALA A 339 -24.70 0.98 8.38
CA ALA A 339 -25.77 1.95 8.65
C ALA A 339 -26.61 2.22 7.40
N ILE A 340 -25.97 2.36 6.23
CA ILE A 340 -26.67 2.52 4.94
C ILE A 340 -27.52 1.30 4.63
N GLY A 341 -26.98 0.09 4.77
CA GLY A 341 -27.74 -1.15 4.55
C GLY A 341 -28.95 -1.27 5.48
N LEU A 342 -28.82 -0.87 6.74
CA LEU A 342 -29.94 -0.81 7.69
C LEU A 342 -31.00 0.21 7.28
N LYS A 343 -30.59 1.39 6.80
CA LYS A 343 -31.52 2.38 6.26
C LYS A 343 -32.27 1.84 5.04
N GLU A 344 -31.58 1.16 4.12
CA GLU A 344 -32.20 0.56 2.93
C GLU A 344 -33.24 -0.51 3.31
N LEU A 345 -32.93 -1.34 4.31
CA LEU A 345 -33.93 -2.27 4.88
C LEU A 345 -35.11 -1.51 5.50
N GLY A 346 -34.86 -0.41 6.20
CA GLY A 346 -35.90 0.48 6.71
C GLY A 346 -36.82 1.02 5.61
N ASP A 347 -36.25 1.43 4.46
CA ASP A 347 -37.04 1.89 3.32
C ASP A 347 -37.90 0.79 2.71
N ILE A 348 -37.38 -0.44 2.65
CA ILE A 348 -38.14 -1.62 2.18
C ILE A 348 -39.33 -1.88 3.11
N GLU A 349 -39.10 -1.88 4.42
CA GLU A 349 -40.15 -2.05 5.43
C GLU A 349 -41.18 -0.92 5.38
N PHE A 350 -40.72 0.33 5.20
CA PHE A 350 -41.58 1.50 5.09
C PHE A 350 -42.50 1.39 3.88
N ASN A 351 -41.97 1.02 2.72
CA ASN A 351 -42.74 0.84 1.49
C ASN A 351 -43.71 -0.36 1.57
N ALA A 352 -43.42 -1.34 2.42
CA ALA A 352 -44.31 -2.46 2.71
C ALA A 352 -45.42 -2.12 3.74
N GLY A 353 -45.50 -0.87 4.22
CA GLY A 353 -46.46 -0.45 5.25
C GLY A 353 -46.14 -0.94 6.66
N ARG A 354 -44.95 -1.51 6.88
CA ARG A 354 -44.48 -2.02 8.19
C ARG A 354 -43.70 -0.94 8.93
N TYR A 355 -44.41 0.12 9.29
CA TYR A 355 -43.79 1.36 9.80
C TYR A 355 -43.04 1.18 11.13
N ASP A 356 -43.53 0.34 12.05
CA ASP A 356 -42.81 0.04 13.30
C ASP A 356 -41.47 -0.62 13.03
N SER A 357 -41.45 -1.61 12.13
CA SER A 357 -40.22 -2.29 11.69
C SER A 357 -39.27 -1.31 10.99
N ALA A 358 -39.80 -0.47 10.10
CA ALA A 358 -39.02 0.57 9.43
C ALA A 358 -38.36 1.54 10.43
N LYS A 359 -39.13 2.02 11.41
CA LYS A 359 -38.66 2.92 12.47
C LYS A 359 -37.50 2.29 13.25
N VAL A 360 -37.60 1.01 13.61
CA VAL A 360 -36.52 0.28 14.29
C VAL A 360 -35.27 0.23 13.41
N LYS A 361 -35.40 -0.06 12.11
CA LYS A 361 -34.25 -0.09 11.19
C LYS A 361 -33.58 1.27 11.00
N TYR A 362 -34.36 2.35 10.94
CA TYR A 362 -33.79 3.70 10.92
C TYR A 362 -33.07 4.05 12.23
N GLN A 363 -33.58 3.60 13.38
CA GLN A 363 -32.89 3.77 14.67
C GLN A 363 -31.59 2.96 14.72
N GLU A 364 -31.60 1.70 14.28
CA GLU A 364 -30.38 0.87 14.20
C GLU A 364 -29.33 1.52 13.29
N ALA A 365 -29.74 2.08 12.14
CA ALA A 365 -28.87 2.84 11.25
C ALA A 365 -28.30 4.10 11.92
N TYR A 366 -29.15 4.84 12.64
CA TYR A 366 -28.75 6.00 13.45
C TYR A 366 -27.70 5.62 14.48
N ASP A 367 -27.92 4.57 15.27
CA ASP A 367 -27.00 4.16 16.34
C ASP A 367 -25.67 3.65 15.79
N LYS A 368 -25.69 3.04 14.61
CA LYS A 368 -24.49 2.52 13.95
C LYS A 368 -23.60 3.62 13.36
N SER A 369 -24.20 4.68 12.83
CA SER A 369 -23.48 5.77 12.18
C SER A 369 -22.76 6.67 13.19
N GLN A 370 -21.53 7.05 12.85
CA GLN A 370 -20.73 8.03 13.57
C GLN A 370 -20.75 9.40 12.89
N ILE A 371 -21.29 9.50 11.68
CA ILE A 371 -21.36 10.76 10.91
C ILE A 371 -22.66 11.50 11.23
N THR A 372 -22.56 12.67 11.86
CA THR A 372 -23.70 13.51 12.24
C THR A 372 -24.63 13.81 11.06
N LYS A 373 -24.08 14.06 9.86
CA LYS A 373 -24.89 14.33 8.67
C LYS A 373 -25.76 13.13 8.27
N GLU A 374 -25.22 11.92 8.33
CA GLU A 374 -25.98 10.70 8.01
C GLU A 374 -26.98 10.37 9.12
N LYS A 375 -26.58 10.51 10.38
CA LYS A 375 -27.48 10.42 11.54
C LYS A 375 -28.72 11.29 11.39
N ASN A 376 -28.56 12.55 10.99
CA ASN A 376 -29.71 13.44 10.79
C ASN A 376 -30.67 12.92 9.72
N LYS A 377 -30.17 12.33 8.63
CA LYS A 377 -31.06 11.73 7.60
C LYS A 377 -31.85 10.55 8.16
N TYR A 378 -31.20 9.68 8.94
CA TYR A 378 -31.86 8.52 9.54
C TYR A 378 -32.91 8.95 10.58
N ALA A 379 -32.62 10.00 11.35
CA ALA A 379 -33.58 10.59 12.28
C ALA A 379 -34.82 11.16 11.58
N VAL A 380 -34.66 11.84 10.43
CA VAL A 380 -35.81 12.31 9.63
C VAL A 380 -36.66 11.15 9.14
N ASN A 381 -36.03 10.07 8.66
CA ASN A 381 -36.76 8.88 8.22
C ASN A 381 -37.53 8.22 9.39
N GLN A 382 -36.91 8.14 10.56
CA GLN A 382 -37.52 7.64 11.78
C GLN A 382 -38.73 8.48 12.20
N GLU A 383 -38.60 9.81 12.19
CA GLU A 383 -39.68 10.75 12.52
C GLU A 383 -40.85 10.56 11.55
N LYS A 384 -40.57 10.47 10.25
CA LYS A 384 -41.59 10.20 9.24
C LYS A 384 -42.36 8.90 9.52
N ALA A 385 -41.65 7.81 9.84
CA ALA A 385 -42.28 6.55 10.21
C ALA A 385 -43.16 6.70 11.47
N GLN A 386 -42.67 7.41 12.50
CA GLN A 386 -43.44 7.67 13.72
C GLN A 386 -44.71 8.49 13.46
N THR A 387 -44.63 9.51 12.60
CA THR A 387 -45.80 10.31 12.22
C THR A 387 -46.90 9.43 11.62
N ILE A 388 -46.53 8.49 10.74
CA ILE A 388 -47.49 7.57 10.12
C ILE A 388 -48.09 6.61 11.15
N ILE A 389 -47.26 6.03 12.03
CA ILE A 389 -47.74 5.15 13.13
C ILE A 389 -48.79 5.88 13.96
N ASN A 390 -48.51 7.12 14.39
CA ASN A 390 -49.44 7.91 15.19
C ASN A 390 -50.75 8.20 14.45
N LYS A 391 -50.69 8.48 13.14
CA LYS A 391 -51.88 8.70 12.32
C LYS A 391 -52.74 7.44 12.20
N LEU A 392 -52.13 6.27 11.97
CA LEU A 392 -52.85 5.00 11.91
C LEU A 392 -53.50 4.64 13.25
N LEU A 393 -52.80 4.84 14.37
CA LEU A 393 -53.37 4.64 15.71
C LEU A 393 -54.55 5.57 16.00
N LYS A 394 -54.44 6.85 15.57
CA LYS A 394 -55.52 7.82 15.68
C LYS A 394 -56.74 7.38 14.87
N LEU A 395 -56.55 6.88 13.65
CA LEU A 395 -57.64 6.38 12.81
C LEU A 395 -58.38 5.22 13.46
N GLU A 396 -57.65 4.24 13.96
CA GLU A 396 -58.23 3.06 14.64
C GLU A 396 -59.06 3.50 15.86
N THR A 397 -58.52 4.43 16.66
CA THR A 397 -59.24 4.97 17.83
C THR A 397 -60.53 5.72 17.44
N LEU A 398 -60.45 6.57 16.41
CA LEU A 398 -61.62 7.32 15.93
C LEU A 398 -62.69 6.40 15.35
N TRP A 399 -62.28 5.37 14.60
CA TRP A 399 -63.17 4.38 14.02
C TRP A 399 -63.89 3.55 15.09
N ASP A 400 -63.18 3.15 16.15
CA ASP A 400 -63.77 2.46 17.30
C ASP A 400 -64.74 3.35 18.07
N ASN A 401 -64.43 4.64 18.24
CA ASN A 401 -65.32 5.60 18.91
C ASN A 401 -66.58 5.87 18.09
N ALA A 402 -66.45 6.02 16.77
CA ALA A 402 -67.60 6.13 15.87
C ALA A 402 -68.54 4.94 16.06
N TRP A 403 -68.00 3.72 16.02
CA TRP A 403 -68.81 2.51 16.17
C TRP A 403 -69.48 2.40 17.54
N LYS A 404 -68.78 2.78 18.62
CA LYS A 404 -69.36 2.79 19.97
C LYS A 404 -70.52 3.77 20.09
N ALA A 405 -70.38 4.97 19.53
CA ALA A 405 -71.44 5.99 19.58
C ALA A 405 -72.69 5.55 18.80
N GLU A 406 -72.54 4.89 17.65
CA GLU A 406 -73.70 4.39 16.88
C GLU A 406 -74.48 3.27 17.57
N ASN A 407 -73.82 2.50 18.43
CA ASN A 407 -74.41 1.34 19.10
C ASN A 407 -74.75 1.64 20.57
N ASP A 408 -74.76 2.92 20.95
CA ASP A 408 -75.19 3.34 22.27
C ASP A 408 -76.71 3.17 22.40
N THR A 409 -77.15 2.43 23.42
CA THR A 409 -78.57 2.15 23.66
C THR A 409 -79.18 3.04 24.73
N GLU A 410 -78.37 3.87 25.39
CA GLU A 410 -78.80 4.73 26.50
C GLU A 410 -79.14 6.15 26.01
N ASP A 411 -78.32 6.71 25.11
CA ASP A 411 -78.48 8.05 24.54
C ASP A 411 -78.35 8.05 23.00
N ASP A 412 -79.08 8.94 22.31
CA ASP A 412 -78.88 9.15 20.87
C ASP A 412 -77.59 9.95 20.63
N ARG A 413 -76.57 9.25 20.09
CA ARG A 413 -75.24 9.79 19.80
C ARG A 413 -74.90 9.73 18.31
N SER A 414 -75.92 9.72 17.45
CA SER A 414 -75.77 9.64 16.00
C SER A 414 -74.97 10.80 15.39
N GLU A 415 -75.14 12.03 15.89
CA GLU A 415 -74.36 13.20 15.45
C GLU A 415 -72.88 13.07 15.83
N GLU A 416 -72.58 12.58 17.04
CA GLU A 416 -71.21 12.34 17.51
C GLU A 416 -70.51 11.27 16.66
N ALA A 417 -71.22 10.17 16.37
CA ALA A 417 -70.74 9.13 15.46
C ALA A 417 -70.39 9.68 14.07
N GLY A 418 -71.29 10.50 13.49
CA GLY A 418 -71.06 11.17 12.22
C GLY A 418 -69.83 12.07 12.24
N GLY A 419 -69.61 12.79 13.34
CA GLY A 419 -68.42 13.60 13.57
C GLY A 419 -67.12 12.78 13.57
N PHE A 420 -67.10 11.65 14.28
CA PHE A 420 -65.94 10.75 14.27
C PHE A 420 -65.66 10.18 12.88
N LEU A 421 -66.68 9.72 12.15
CA LEU A 421 -66.54 9.20 10.78
C LEU A 421 -65.92 10.23 9.83
N GLN A 422 -66.40 11.48 9.88
CA GLN A 422 -65.82 12.58 9.10
C GLN A 422 -64.34 12.81 9.44
N GLU A 423 -63.97 12.70 10.72
CA GLU A 423 -62.58 12.84 11.12
C GLU A 423 -61.70 11.66 10.65
N VAL A 424 -62.21 10.43 10.67
CA VAL A 424 -61.52 9.26 10.08
C VAL A 424 -61.25 9.49 8.59
N LEU A 425 -62.25 9.96 7.84
CA LEU A 425 -62.10 10.26 6.41
C LEU A 425 -61.04 11.35 6.17
N ARG A 426 -61.07 12.43 6.96
CA ARG A 426 -60.09 13.52 6.88
C ARG A 426 -58.68 13.04 7.19
N GLU A 427 -58.47 12.35 8.31
CA GLU A 427 -57.16 11.86 8.71
C GLU A 427 -56.61 10.82 7.73
N SER A 428 -57.49 10.01 7.14
CA SER A 428 -57.10 9.04 6.12
C SER A 428 -56.57 9.72 4.86
N LYS A 429 -57.33 10.69 4.33
CA LYS A 429 -56.90 11.51 3.19
C LYS A 429 -55.60 12.27 3.47
N ASP A 430 -55.43 12.79 4.70
CA ASP A 430 -54.19 13.43 5.11
C ASP A 430 -53.01 12.44 5.20
N GLY A 431 -53.26 11.20 5.62
CA GLY A 431 -52.26 10.12 5.58
C GLY A 431 -51.82 9.79 4.15
N LEU A 432 -52.77 9.67 3.21
CA LEU A 432 -52.50 9.40 1.80
C LEU A 432 -51.70 10.50 1.10
N LYS A 433 -51.75 11.75 1.57
CA LYS A 433 -50.85 12.81 1.08
C LYS A 433 -49.37 12.51 1.39
N ILE A 434 -49.10 11.77 2.46
CA ILE A 434 -47.75 11.41 2.91
C ILE A 434 -47.31 10.06 2.32
N VAL A 435 -48.23 9.09 2.29
CA VAL A 435 -48.03 7.72 1.78
C VAL A 435 -49.16 7.33 0.81
N PRO A 436 -49.11 7.78 -0.46
CA PRO A 436 -50.24 7.64 -1.40
C PRO A 436 -50.66 6.20 -1.73
N ASN A 437 -49.78 5.24 -1.50
CA ASN A 437 -49.99 3.83 -1.84
C ASN A 437 -50.26 2.95 -0.62
N ASP A 438 -50.38 3.52 0.58
CA ASP A 438 -50.65 2.74 1.77
C ASP A 438 -52.04 2.10 1.73
N SER A 439 -52.09 0.78 1.96
CA SER A 439 -53.34 0.02 1.87
C SER A 439 -54.29 0.29 3.02
N LYS A 440 -53.79 0.54 4.24
CA LYS A 440 -54.64 0.76 5.42
C LYS A 440 -55.38 2.09 5.32
N PHE A 441 -54.69 3.17 4.94
CA PHE A 441 -55.35 4.45 4.73
C PHE A 441 -56.44 4.35 3.64
N LYS A 442 -56.13 3.73 2.49
CA LYS A 442 -57.13 3.49 1.43
C LYS A 442 -58.33 2.69 1.92
N GLN A 443 -58.09 1.65 2.72
CA GLN A 443 -59.15 0.83 3.29
C GLN A 443 -60.08 1.66 4.19
N TYR A 444 -59.55 2.47 5.11
CA TYR A 444 -60.36 3.34 5.95
C TYR A 444 -61.17 4.38 5.16
N GLU A 445 -60.61 4.95 4.09
CA GLU A 445 -61.34 5.88 3.21
C GLU A 445 -62.56 5.21 2.58
N ILE A 446 -62.41 3.98 2.10
CA ILE A 446 -63.49 3.19 1.49
C ILE A 446 -64.54 2.81 2.54
N LEU A 447 -64.11 2.23 3.67
CA LEU A 447 -65.02 1.76 4.72
C LEU A 447 -65.87 2.89 5.30
N VAL A 448 -65.27 4.04 5.60
CA VAL A 448 -66.01 5.20 6.10
C VAL A 448 -67.03 5.69 5.08
N SER A 449 -66.65 5.74 3.80
CA SER A 449 -67.57 6.19 2.74
C SER A 449 -68.77 5.25 2.61
N LEU A 450 -68.53 3.93 2.59
CA LEU A 450 -69.60 2.92 2.58
C LEU A 450 -70.51 3.04 3.81
N LYS A 451 -69.93 3.27 4.99
CA LYS A 451 -70.67 3.41 6.24
C LYS A 451 -71.57 4.64 6.23
N MET A 452 -71.01 5.79 5.86
CA MET A 452 -71.75 7.05 5.80
C MET A 452 -72.87 7.01 4.75
N GLU A 453 -72.61 6.48 3.55
CA GLU A 453 -73.62 6.31 2.51
C GLU A 453 -74.72 5.34 2.95
N GLY A 454 -74.35 4.20 3.52
CA GLY A 454 -75.31 3.22 4.00
C GLY A 454 -76.20 3.76 5.13
N ASN A 455 -75.63 4.48 6.09
CA ASN A 455 -76.40 5.13 7.17
C ASN A 455 -77.36 6.20 6.62
N ALA A 456 -76.93 7.01 5.65
CA ALA A 456 -77.79 8.02 5.04
C ALA A 456 -78.99 7.38 4.33
N LEU A 457 -78.73 6.35 3.50
CA LEU A 457 -79.79 5.59 2.83
C LEU A 457 -80.73 4.90 3.83
N PHE A 458 -80.19 4.36 4.92
CA PHE A 458 -81.00 3.74 5.97
C PHE A 458 -81.94 4.76 6.64
N ASN A 459 -81.44 5.95 6.98
CA ASN A 459 -82.26 7.00 7.60
C ASN A 459 -83.33 7.54 6.63
N GLU A 460 -83.01 7.75 5.36
CA GLU A 460 -83.98 8.11 4.32
C GLU A 460 -85.06 7.02 4.15
N GLY A 461 -84.67 5.74 4.30
CA GLY A 461 -85.59 4.61 4.30
C GLY A 461 -86.55 4.62 5.48
N LEU A 462 -86.04 4.92 6.69
CA LEU A 462 -86.87 5.06 7.90
C LEU A 462 -87.87 6.21 7.78
N GLU A 463 -87.45 7.37 7.26
CA GLU A 463 -88.33 8.52 7.01
C GLU A 463 -89.46 8.14 6.04
N SER A 464 -89.12 7.49 4.92
CA SER A 464 -90.10 7.03 3.93
C SER A 464 -91.06 5.98 4.50
N GLN A 465 -90.57 5.08 5.36
CA GLN A 465 -91.39 4.09 6.06
C GLN A 465 -92.35 4.77 7.03
N GLN A 466 -91.89 5.78 7.78
CA GLN A 466 -92.73 6.54 8.71
C GLN A 466 -93.83 7.31 7.97
N ASP A 467 -93.48 8.03 6.91
CA ASP A 467 -94.45 8.69 6.02
C ASP A 467 -95.52 7.71 5.50
N GLY A 468 -95.07 6.53 5.05
CA GLY A 468 -95.96 5.46 4.58
C GLY A 468 -96.91 4.96 5.67
N LEU A 469 -96.42 4.78 6.90
CA LEU A 469 -97.22 4.35 8.05
C LEU A 469 -98.25 5.42 8.45
N GLU A 470 -97.88 6.70 8.46
CA GLU A 470 -98.79 7.80 8.75
C GLU A 470 -99.92 7.88 7.69
N LEU A 471 -99.56 7.81 6.40
CA LEU A 471 -100.53 7.77 5.32
C LEU A 471 -101.45 6.56 5.39
N LEU A 472 -100.92 5.39 5.75
CA LEU A 472 -101.71 4.17 5.93
C LEU A 472 -102.72 4.32 7.07
N GLN A 473 -102.29 4.85 8.23
CA GLN A 473 -103.19 5.12 9.35
C GLN A 473 -104.31 6.10 8.98
N GLU A 474 -103.97 7.17 8.26
CA GLU A 474 -104.95 8.12 7.75
C GLU A 474 -105.91 7.51 6.73
N ALA A 475 -105.41 6.66 5.83
CA ALA A 475 -106.20 5.95 4.84
C ALA A 475 -107.24 5.04 5.51
N HIS A 476 -106.84 4.31 6.56
CA HIS A 476 -107.74 3.51 7.37
C HIS A 476 -108.81 4.35 8.08
N LYS A 477 -108.44 5.50 8.64
CA LYS A 477 -109.35 6.38 9.38
C LYS A 477 -110.39 7.06 8.47
N LEU A 478 -109.96 7.50 7.29
CA LEU A 478 -110.78 8.30 6.36
C LEU A 478 -111.42 7.47 5.24
N LYS A 479 -111.05 6.19 5.10
CA LYS A 479 -111.47 5.29 4.01
C LYS A 479 -111.20 5.87 2.62
N GLN A 480 -110.04 6.50 2.42
CA GLN A 480 -109.69 7.19 1.17
C GLN A 480 -108.68 6.37 0.35
N GLN A 481 -109.08 5.94 -0.86
CA GLN A 481 -108.25 5.10 -1.72
C GLN A 481 -106.95 5.77 -2.14
N GLN A 482 -107.00 7.06 -2.48
CA GLN A 482 -105.82 7.83 -2.90
C GLN A 482 -104.69 7.83 -1.84
N LYS A 483 -105.04 7.70 -0.54
CA LYS A 483 -104.05 7.66 0.53
C LYS A 483 -103.36 6.30 0.65
N TYR A 484 -104.04 5.20 0.31
CA TYR A 484 -103.41 3.89 0.17
C TYR A 484 -102.40 3.86 -0.99
N ASP A 485 -102.73 4.49 -2.12
CA ASP A 485 -101.82 4.58 -3.27
C ASP A 485 -100.56 5.39 -2.93
N LEU A 486 -100.69 6.49 -2.17
CA LEU A 486 -99.54 7.29 -1.74
C LEU A 486 -98.70 6.57 -0.68
N ALA A 487 -99.32 5.84 0.26
CA ALA A 487 -98.62 4.99 1.21
C ALA A 487 -97.81 3.89 0.50
N ASN A 488 -98.38 3.27 -0.55
CA ASN A 488 -97.68 2.30 -1.39
C ASN A 488 -96.40 2.89 -1.99
N VAL A 489 -96.48 4.08 -2.61
CA VAL A 489 -95.30 4.76 -3.17
C VAL A 489 -94.22 4.95 -2.11
N LYS A 490 -94.60 5.43 -0.91
CA LYS A 490 -93.67 5.66 0.20
C LYS A 490 -92.99 4.40 0.71
N PHE A 491 -93.72 3.29 0.82
CA PHE A 491 -93.09 2.02 1.19
C PHE A 491 -92.21 1.42 0.09
N TYR A 492 -92.50 1.67 -1.19
CA TYR A 492 -91.60 1.30 -2.28
C TYR A 492 -90.29 2.12 -2.24
N GLU A 493 -90.38 3.43 -1.98
CA GLU A 493 -89.21 4.29 -1.72
C GLU A 493 -88.38 3.75 -0.55
N ALA A 494 -89.02 3.43 0.59
CA ALA A 494 -88.36 2.86 1.75
C ALA A 494 -87.64 1.53 1.43
N LYS A 495 -88.29 0.64 0.69
CA LYS A 495 -87.72 -0.65 0.27
C LYS A 495 -86.47 -0.47 -0.58
N GLU A 496 -86.50 0.44 -1.56
CA GLU A 496 -85.34 0.73 -2.41
C GLU A 496 -84.17 1.26 -1.58
N LYS A 497 -84.44 2.23 -0.68
CA LYS A 497 -83.42 2.82 0.20
C LYS A 497 -82.78 1.79 1.13
N PHE A 498 -83.57 0.93 1.77
CA PHE A 498 -83.04 -0.16 2.59
C PHE A 498 -82.26 -1.19 1.77
N SER A 499 -82.70 -1.51 0.55
CA SER A 499 -81.96 -2.43 -0.33
C SER A 499 -80.58 -1.87 -0.71
N ASN A 500 -80.52 -0.60 -1.06
CA ASN A 500 -79.26 0.07 -1.39
C ASN A 500 -78.35 0.23 -0.16
N ALA A 501 -78.91 0.53 1.01
CA ALA A 501 -78.15 0.56 2.27
C ALA A 501 -77.54 -0.82 2.59
N LYS A 502 -78.32 -1.89 2.41
CA LYS A 502 -77.88 -3.27 2.60
C LYS A 502 -76.70 -3.62 1.70
N GLU A 503 -76.75 -3.26 0.41
CA GLU A 503 -75.64 -3.48 -0.52
C GLU A 503 -74.34 -2.81 -0.04
N LYS A 504 -74.41 -1.54 0.40
CA LYS A 504 -73.25 -0.81 0.93
C LYS A 504 -72.65 -1.51 2.15
N PHE A 505 -73.51 -1.98 3.06
CA PHE A 505 -73.06 -2.69 4.25
C PHE A 505 -72.52 -4.10 3.95
N GLU A 506 -73.07 -4.80 2.96
CA GLU A 506 -72.55 -6.09 2.50
C GLU A 506 -71.15 -5.95 1.90
N ILE A 507 -70.91 -4.92 1.09
CA ILE A 507 -69.56 -4.60 0.58
C ILE A 507 -68.60 -4.35 1.74
N GLY A 508 -69.00 -3.56 2.73
CA GLY A 508 -68.19 -3.28 3.93
C GLY A 508 -67.91 -4.53 4.77
N SER A 509 -68.87 -5.46 4.86
CA SER A 509 -68.76 -6.68 5.67
C SER A 509 -67.71 -7.67 5.16
N ASN A 510 -67.35 -7.61 3.87
CA ASN A 510 -66.25 -8.40 3.33
C ASN A 510 -64.88 -7.98 3.86
N GLU A 511 -64.78 -6.77 4.43
CA GLU A 511 -63.54 -6.14 4.87
C GLU A 511 -63.51 -5.90 6.40
N ASP A 512 -64.66 -5.59 7.02
CA ASP A 512 -64.78 -5.35 8.46
C ASP A 512 -66.06 -5.99 9.02
N GLN A 513 -65.90 -6.89 10.00
CA GLN A 513 -67.00 -7.67 10.57
C GLN A 513 -68.07 -6.82 11.25
N ARG A 514 -67.74 -5.60 11.67
CA ARG A 514 -68.71 -4.67 12.27
C ARG A 514 -69.92 -4.44 11.38
N PHE A 515 -69.74 -4.41 10.06
CA PHE A 515 -70.83 -4.21 9.11
C PHE A 515 -71.85 -5.35 9.08
N VAL A 516 -71.51 -6.56 9.55
CA VAL A 516 -72.45 -7.70 9.58
C VAL A 516 -73.70 -7.35 10.39
N SER A 517 -73.52 -6.73 11.56
CA SER A 517 -74.64 -6.27 12.40
C SER A 517 -75.52 -5.25 11.69
N CYS A 518 -74.93 -4.38 10.85
CA CYS A 518 -75.69 -3.44 10.04
C CYS A 518 -76.51 -4.16 8.96
N VAL A 519 -75.93 -5.15 8.26
CA VAL A 519 -76.65 -5.95 7.25
C VAL A 519 -77.86 -6.65 7.89
N GLU A 520 -77.67 -7.28 9.04
CA GLU A 520 -78.76 -7.95 9.78
C GLU A 520 -79.86 -6.97 10.19
N PHE A 521 -79.48 -5.79 10.68
CA PHE A 521 -80.42 -4.76 11.09
C PHE A 521 -81.25 -4.21 9.93
N VAL A 522 -80.61 -3.85 8.81
CA VAL A 522 -81.31 -3.40 7.60
C VAL A 522 -82.20 -4.50 7.04
N GLN A 523 -81.75 -5.75 7.08
CA GLN A 523 -82.55 -6.87 6.62
C GLN A 523 -83.82 -7.04 7.45
N LYS A 524 -83.78 -6.84 8.77
CA LYS A 524 -84.99 -6.83 9.61
C LYS A 524 -85.96 -5.72 9.17
N GLN A 525 -85.48 -4.50 8.99
CA GLN A 525 -86.31 -3.37 8.54
C GLN A 525 -86.92 -3.60 7.16
N LEU A 526 -86.17 -4.21 6.24
CA LEU A 526 -86.68 -4.57 4.92
C LEU A 526 -87.88 -5.55 5.00
N HIS A 527 -87.84 -6.53 5.92
CA HIS A 527 -88.98 -7.42 6.14
C HIS A 527 -90.21 -6.67 6.69
N GLU A 528 -90.01 -5.72 7.60
CA GLU A 528 -91.09 -4.91 8.17
C GLU A 528 -91.77 -4.06 7.07
N VAL A 529 -91.00 -3.39 6.22
CA VAL A 529 -91.53 -2.62 5.07
C VAL A 529 -92.26 -3.52 4.08
N MET A 530 -91.72 -4.71 3.78
CA MET A 530 -92.37 -5.66 2.87
C MET A 530 -93.73 -6.13 3.40
N ALA A 531 -93.85 -6.36 4.71
CA ALA A 531 -95.13 -6.69 5.32
C ALA A 531 -96.13 -5.52 5.25
N SER A 532 -95.67 -4.27 5.44
CA SER A 532 -96.53 -3.08 5.26
C SER A 532 -97.01 -2.92 3.81
N LEU A 533 -96.14 -3.15 2.82
CA LEU A 533 -96.50 -3.15 1.40
C LEU A 533 -97.59 -4.17 1.08
N GLU A 534 -97.47 -5.39 1.61
CA GLU A 534 -98.46 -6.43 1.37
C GLU A 534 -99.85 -6.04 1.92
N ILE A 535 -99.88 -5.44 3.12
CA ILE A 535 -101.13 -4.95 3.73
C ILE A 535 -101.76 -3.84 2.86
N THR A 536 -100.97 -2.87 2.41
CA THR A 536 -101.48 -1.74 1.60
C THR A 536 -101.94 -2.18 0.22
N GLU A 537 -101.25 -3.13 -0.42
CA GLU A 537 -101.66 -3.74 -1.69
C GLU A 537 -102.97 -4.53 -1.55
N GLN A 538 -103.11 -5.36 -0.51
CA GLN A 538 -104.35 -6.10 -0.24
C GLN A 538 -105.54 -5.17 -0.04
N HIS A 539 -105.38 -4.08 0.71
CA HIS A 539 -106.44 -3.10 0.92
C HIS A 539 -106.82 -2.33 -0.36
N THR A 540 -105.84 -2.02 -1.20
CA THR A 540 -106.05 -1.37 -2.52
C THR A 540 -106.79 -2.28 -3.49
N LEU A 541 -106.50 -3.58 -3.47
CA LEU A 541 -107.21 -4.57 -4.28
C LEU A 541 -108.65 -4.78 -3.78
N ALA A 542 -108.84 -4.87 -2.47
CA ALA A 542 -110.16 -5.06 -1.86
C ALA A 542 -111.10 -3.87 -2.08
N SER A 543 -110.58 -2.64 -2.03
CA SER A 543 -111.35 -1.43 -2.34
C SER A 543 -111.64 -1.29 -3.85
N GLY A 544 -110.69 -1.68 -4.71
CA GLY A 544 -110.89 -1.76 -6.16
C GLY A 544 -112.03 -2.72 -6.54
N LEU A 545 -112.07 -3.90 -5.91
CA LEU A 545 -113.16 -4.88 -6.05
C LEU A 545 -114.50 -4.35 -5.53
N SER A 546 -114.52 -3.68 -4.38
CA SER A 546 -115.72 -3.05 -3.82
C SER A 546 -116.27 -1.91 -4.71
N ASN A 547 -115.40 -1.09 -5.30
CA ASN A 547 -115.79 -0.06 -6.26
C ASN A 547 -116.29 -0.66 -7.58
N LEU A 548 -115.74 -1.80 -8.01
CA LEU A 548 -116.25 -2.59 -9.14
C LEU A 548 -117.64 -3.17 -8.85
N ASP A 549 -117.88 -3.72 -7.66
CA ASP A 549 -119.21 -4.19 -7.24
C ASP A 549 -120.24 -3.05 -7.17
N ILE A 550 -119.86 -1.86 -6.68
CA ILE A 550 -120.72 -0.67 -6.68
C ILE A 550 -120.99 -0.19 -8.12
N ASN A 551 -120.00 -0.21 -9.02
CA ASN A 551 -120.21 0.14 -10.43
C ASN A 551 -121.07 -0.88 -11.17
N ILE A 552 -120.92 -2.19 -10.91
CA ILE A 552 -121.78 -3.24 -11.46
C ILE A 552 -123.22 -3.08 -10.94
N SER A 553 -123.37 -2.72 -9.66
CA SER A 553 -124.67 -2.39 -9.06
C SER A 553 -125.30 -1.17 -9.74
N ASN A 554 -124.54 -0.11 -10.01
CA ASN A 554 -125.03 1.08 -10.71
C ASN A 554 -125.31 0.85 -12.21
N ILE A 555 -124.57 -0.04 -12.86
CA ILE A 555 -124.83 -0.47 -14.25
C ILE A 555 -126.13 -1.29 -14.31
N SER A 556 -126.41 -2.13 -13.31
CA SER A 556 -127.66 -2.89 -13.24
C SER A 556 -128.94 -2.06 -13.04
N TYR A 557 -128.82 -0.75 -12.77
CA TYR A 557 -129.94 0.19 -12.71
C TYR A 557 -130.16 1.02 -13.99
N LEU A 558 -129.33 0.87 -15.04
CA LEU A 558 -129.42 1.67 -16.26
C LEU A 558 -129.81 0.93 -17.55
N GLU A 559 -129.99 -0.40 -17.54
CA GLU A 559 -130.41 -1.14 -18.74
C GLU A 559 -131.59 -2.08 -18.47
N THR A 560 -132.80 -1.53 -18.42
CA THR A 560 -133.98 -2.15 -19.04
C THR A 560 -134.92 -1.05 -19.55
N ASP A 561 -134.61 -0.50 -20.70
CA ASP A 561 -135.64 -0.01 -21.63
C ASP A 561 -135.27 -0.47 -23.05
N SER A 562 -136.16 -1.31 -23.57
CA SER A 562 -136.35 -1.84 -24.93
C SER A 562 -135.50 -1.29 -26.09
N LEU A 563 -135.06 -2.18 -26.99
CA LEU A 563 -135.69 -2.29 -28.32
C LEU A 563 -135.21 -3.50 -29.13
N GLU A 564 -136.21 -4.16 -29.71
CA GLU A 564 -136.17 -5.22 -30.72
C GLU A 564 -135.37 -4.82 -31.98
N THR A 565 -134.73 -5.77 -32.65
CA THR A 565 -135.30 -6.35 -33.91
C THR A 565 -134.34 -7.31 -34.63
N ASN A 566 -134.96 -8.37 -35.13
CA ASN A 566 -134.55 -9.39 -36.10
C ASN A 566 -133.58 -8.97 -37.21
N ILE A 567 -132.65 -9.87 -37.59
CA ILE A 567 -132.46 -10.30 -38.99
C ILE A 567 -132.15 -11.80 -39.04
N VAL A 568 -132.89 -12.46 -39.95
CA VAL A 568 -132.90 -13.87 -40.38
C VAL A 568 -131.71 -14.20 -41.28
N GLY A 569 -131.22 -15.45 -41.27
CA GLY A 569 -130.65 -16.06 -42.48
C GLY A 569 -129.47 -17.03 -42.30
N ASP A 570 -129.80 -18.28 -41.98
CA ASP A 570 -129.24 -19.53 -42.50
C ASP A 570 -127.74 -19.70 -42.83
N HIS A 571 -127.14 -20.57 -42.00
CA HIS A 571 -126.57 -21.88 -42.33
C HIS A 571 -125.35 -22.02 -43.26
N ASN A 572 -124.30 -22.51 -42.57
CA ASN A 572 -123.38 -23.62 -42.89
C ASN A 572 -121.99 -23.26 -43.44
N ASN A 573 -120.89 -23.93 -43.05
CA ASN A 573 -120.49 -24.76 -41.91
C ASN A 573 -119.00 -25.13 -42.18
N TYR A 574 -118.31 -25.61 -41.14
CA TYR A 574 -117.02 -26.34 -41.10
C TYR A 574 -115.73 -25.50 -41.08
N HIS A 575 -115.08 -25.36 -39.90
CA HIS A 575 -114.15 -26.31 -39.21
C HIS A 575 -112.70 -26.14 -39.70
N ALA A 576 -111.63 -26.32 -38.91
CA ALA A 576 -111.44 -26.77 -37.54
C ALA A 576 -109.99 -26.45 -37.09
N GLN A 577 -109.80 -26.37 -35.77
CA GLN A 577 -108.63 -26.85 -34.99
C GLN A 577 -107.21 -26.40 -35.38
N MET A 578 -106.61 -25.52 -34.57
CA MET A 578 -105.72 -25.89 -33.45
C MET A 578 -105.51 -24.70 -32.52
#